data_AF-A0A7K2WP03-F1
#
_entry.id   AF-A0A7K2WP03-F1
#
_cell.length_a   1.000
_cell.length_b   1.000
_cell.length_c   1.000
_cell.angle_alpha   90.00
_cell.angle_beta   90.00
_cell.angle_gamma   90.00
#
_symmetry.space_group_name_H-M   'P 1'
#
loop_
_entity.id
_entity.type
_entity.pdbx_description
1 polymer ?
#
loop_
_entity_poly.entity_id
_entity_poly.type
_entity_poly.pdbx_seq_one_letter_code
_entity_poly.pdbx_strand_id
1 'polypeptide(L)'
;CGGEPLPRALAADITERWGAEAHNLYGPTEATVDATAHRVGDRDSGRPGTGRPGTAGHTDPGTPSETVPVGRPVDTMRAYVLDGRLRPVPPGVTGELYL
;
A
#
# COMPACT_ATOMS: atom_id res chain seq x y z
N CYS A 1 0.14 -2.70 -13.00
CA CYS A 1 -1.33 -2.85 -12.99
C CYS A 1 -1.91 -1.94 -11.94
N GLY A 2 -3.09 -1.37 -12.14
CA GLY A 2 -3.74 -0.50 -11.16
C GLY A 2 -5.25 -0.49 -11.30
N GLY A 3 -5.95 0.01 -10.28
CA GLY A 3 -7.41 0.12 -10.24
C GLY A 3 -8.14 -0.97 -9.45
N GLU A 4 -7.49 -2.10 -9.15
CA GLU A 4 -8.04 -3.19 -8.32
C GLU A 4 -6.96 -3.73 -7.38
N PRO A 5 -7.32 -4.36 -6.24
CA PRO A 5 -6.36 -5.00 -5.36
C PRO A 5 -5.55 -6.08 -6.10
N LEU A 6 -4.21 -5.96 -6.09
CA LEU A 6 -3.32 -6.95 -6.70
C LEU A 6 -2.99 -8.07 -5.70
N PRO A 7 -3.42 -9.33 -5.92
CA PRO A 7 -3.04 -10.45 -5.05
C PRO A 7 -1.56 -10.76 -5.15
N ARG A 8 -0.91 -11.10 -4.02
CA ARG A 8 0.52 -11.45 -4.00
C ARG A 8 0.85 -12.71 -4.79
N ALA A 9 -0.02 -13.71 -4.74
CA ALA A 9 0.14 -14.94 -5.50
C ALA A 9 0.20 -14.65 -7.01
N LEU A 10 -0.71 -13.81 -7.51
CA LEU A 10 -0.71 -13.40 -8.91
C LEU A 10 0.57 -12.62 -9.27
N ALA A 11 1.00 -11.70 -8.41
CA ALA A 11 2.25 -10.96 -8.65
C ALA A 11 3.49 -11.87 -8.71
N ALA A 12 3.54 -12.90 -7.85
CA ALA A 12 4.61 -13.90 -7.85
C ALA A 12 4.59 -14.74 -9.13
N ASP A 13 3.42 -15.27 -9.52
CA ASP A 13 3.24 -16.09 -10.73
C ASP A 13 3.69 -15.37 -12.00
N ILE A 14 3.34 -14.09 -12.13
CA ILE A 14 3.71 -13.23 -13.27
C ILE A 14 5.23 -13.03 -13.33
N THR A 15 5.84 -12.74 -12.17
CA THR A 15 7.28 -12.51 -12.04
C THR A 15 8.06 -13.77 -12.38
N GLU A 16 7.64 -14.93 -11.86
CA GLU A 16 8.29 -16.22 -12.10
C GLU A 16 8.14 -16.66 -13.55
N ARG A 17 6.94 -16.57 -14.12
CA ARG A 17 6.65 -17.08 -15.47
C ARG A 17 7.34 -16.29 -16.56
N TRP A 18 7.49 -14.98 -16.38
CA TRP A 18 7.99 -14.09 -17.44
C TRP A 18 9.31 -13.40 -17.12
N GLY A 19 9.85 -13.56 -15.90
CA GLY A 19 11.07 -12.87 -15.47
C GLY A 19 10.95 -11.35 -15.50
N ALA A 20 9.72 -10.83 -15.42
CA ALA A 20 9.41 -9.41 -15.55
C ALA A 20 9.20 -8.76 -14.18
N GLU A 21 9.50 -7.47 -14.08
CA GLU A 21 9.23 -6.70 -12.87
C GLU A 21 7.74 -6.36 -12.76
N ALA A 22 7.15 -6.65 -11.60
CA ALA A 22 5.75 -6.32 -11.33
C ALA A 22 5.64 -5.04 -10.48
N HIS A 23 4.76 -4.14 -10.91
CA HIS A 23 4.43 -2.91 -10.21
C HIS A 23 2.93 -2.80 -9.96
N ASN A 24 2.57 -2.51 -8.70
CA ASN A 24 1.23 -2.13 -8.30
C ASN A 24 1.11 -0.61 -8.30
N LEU A 25 0.15 -0.08 -9.03
CA LEU A 25 -0.09 1.35 -9.19
C LEU A 25 -1.49 1.68 -8.68
N TYR A 26 -1.65 2.85 -8.08
CA TYR A 26 -2.95 3.33 -7.63
C TYR A 26 -3.07 4.82 -7.88
N GLY A 27 -4.17 5.24 -8.49
CA GLY A 27 -4.59 6.63 -8.55
C GLY A 27 -6.03 6.73 -9.08
N PRO A 28 -6.85 7.63 -8.52
CA PRO A 28 -8.13 7.97 -9.13
C PRO A 28 -7.91 8.82 -10.38
N THR A 29 -8.94 8.93 -11.21
CA THR A 29 -8.92 9.76 -12.43
C THR A 29 -8.57 11.23 -12.14
N GLU A 30 -9.02 11.73 -10.98
CA GLU A 30 -8.83 13.08 -10.47
C GLU A 30 -7.36 13.39 -10.12
N ALA A 31 -6.54 12.35 -9.91
CA ALA A 31 -5.12 12.45 -9.61
C ALA A 31 -4.22 12.06 -10.79
N THR A 32 -4.72 12.17 -12.03
CA THR A 32 -3.92 11.93 -13.25
C THR A 32 -3.35 10.50 -13.35
N VAL A 33 -4.26 9.52 -13.34
CA VAL A 33 -3.99 8.08 -13.53
C VAL A 33 -3.34 7.40 -12.33
N ASP A 34 -2.09 7.71 -12.01
CA ASP A 34 -1.34 7.02 -10.96
C ASP A 34 -0.76 8.02 -9.96
N ALA A 35 -1.10 7.83 -8.68
CA ALA A 35 -0.65 8.67 -7.59
C ALA A 35 0.33 7.99 -6.64
N THR A 36 0.23 6.68 -6.50
CA THR A 36 1.16 5.88 -5.72
C THR A 36 1.63 4.65 -6.49
N ALA A 37 2.84 4.21 -6.20
CA ALA A 37 3.44 3.04 -6.80
C ALA A 37 4.14 2.15 -5.76
N HIS A 38 4.04 0.84 -5.96
CA HIS A 38 4.81 -0.17 -5.24
C HIS A 38 5.45 -1.14 -6.23
N ARG A 39 6.75 -1.36 -6.10
CA ARG A 39 7.47 -2.41 -6.81
C ARG A 39 7.38 -3.70 -6.00
N VAL A 40 6.88 -4.77 -6.61
CA VAL A 40 6.79 -6.08 -5.95
C VAL A 40 8.19 -6.54 -5.56
N GLY A 41 8.38 -6.87 -4.28
CA GLY A 41 9.67 -7.25 -3.71
C GLY A 41 10.40 -6.14 -2.95
N ASP A 42 9.95 -4.88 -3.07
CA ASP A 42 10.39 -3.84 -2.14
C ASP A 42 9.90 -4.17 -0.73
N ARG A 43 10.65 -3.75 0.29
CA ARG A 43 10.19 -3.88 1.68
C ARG A 43 8.89 -3.10 1.84
N ASP A 44 7.79 -3.84 1.96
CA ASP A 44 6.49 -3.35 2.40
C ASP A 44 6.73 -2.47 3.61
N SER A 45 6.59 -1.16 3.47
CA SER A 45 7.04 -0.21 4.48
C SER A 45 6.09 -0.15 5.66
N GLY A 46 5.93 -1.27 6.37
CA GLY A 46 5.76 -1.29 7.81
C GLY A 46 7.15 -1.46 8.41
N ARG A 47 7.77 -0.37 8.87
CA ARG A 47 8.84 -0.50 9.86
C ARG A 47 8.27 -1.36 11.00
N PRO A 48 9.00 -2.35 11.56
CA PRO A 48 8.52 -3.02 12.76
C PRO A 48 8.45 -1.95 13.85
N GLY A 49 7.24 -1.50 14.15
CA GLY A 49 7.01 -0.54 15.21
C GLY A 49 7.32 -1.23 16.53
N THR A 50 8.18 -0.62 17.34
CA THR A 50 8.38 -0.93 18.77
C THR A 50 7.13 -0.54 19.60
N GLY A 51 5.93 -0.78 19.05
CA GLY A 51 4.64 -0.38 19.59
C GLY A 51 3.93 -1.55 20.27
N ARG A 52 3.35 -1.27 21.42
CA ARG A 52 2.52 -2.18 22.22
C ARG A 52 1.36 -2.75 21.36
N PRO A 53 1.02 -4.05 21.49
CA PRO A 53 -0.10 -4.62 20.75
C PRO A 53 -1.40 -4.02 21.30
N GLY A 54 -2.03 -3.17 20.50
CA GLY A 54 -3.30 -2.53 20.83
C GLY A 54 -4.19 -2.52 19.61
N THR A 55 -5.19 -3.40 19.62
CA THR A 55 -6.44 -3.37 18.82
C THR A 55 -6.36 -2.65 17.47
N ALA A 56 -5.51 -3.17 16.57
CA ALA A 56 -5.56 -2.88 15.14
C ALA A 56 -6.52 -3.87 14.47
N GLY A 57 -7.30 -3.41 13.49
CA GLY A 57 -8.14 -4.28 12.68
C GLY A 57 -7.35 -5.42 12.04
N HIS A 58 -7.94 -6.62 12.09
CA HIS A 58 -7.68 -7.90 11.38
C HIS A 58 -6.32 -8.16 10.69
N THR A 59 -5.20 -7.64 11.17
CA THR A 59 -3.89 -7.97 10.58
C THR A 59 -2.89 -8.12 11.71
N ASP A 60 -2.52 -9.38 11.95
CA ASP A 60 -1.45 -9.76 12.85
C ASP A 60 -0.15 -9.07 12.40
N PRO A 61 0.59 -8.37 13.30
CA PRO A 61 1.80 -7.62 12.94
C PRO A 61 2.97 -8.45 12.36
N GLY A 62 2.80 -9.77 12.21
CA GLY A 62 3.74 -10.66 11.52
C GLY A 62 3.24 -11.26 10.20
N THR A 63 1.96 -11.11 9.84
CA THR A 63 1.39 -11.74 8.65
C THR A 63 1.30 -10.73 7.50
N PRO A 64 1.99 -10.95 6.37
CA PRO A 64 1.88 -10.06 5.21
C PRO A 64 0.44 -10.11 4.67
N SER A 65 -0.13 -8.93 4.38
CA SER A 65 -1.42 -8.81 3.69
C SER A 65 -1.43 -9.69 2.45
N GLU A 66 -2.55 -10.35 2.13
CA GLU A 66 -2.67 -11.20 0.93
C GLU A 66 -2.54 -10.38 -0.38
N THR A 67 -2.71 -9.06 -0.30
CA THR A 67 -2.58 -8.11 -1.40
C THR A 67 -1.29 -7.31 -1.33
N VAL A 68 -0.79 -6.94 -2.51
CA VAL A 68 0.36 -6.04 -2.68
C VAL A 68 -0.06 -4.62 -2.27
N PRO A 69 0.73 -3.89 -1.46
CA PRO A 69 0.39 -2.52 -1.08
C PRO A 69 0.31 -1.57 -2.29
N VAL A 70 -0.42 -0.47 -2.14
CA VAL A 70 -0.46 0.61 -3.14
C VAL A 70 0.83 1.46 -3.17
N GLY A 71 1.66 1.32 -2.14
CA GLY A 71 3.01 1.84 -2.09
C GLY A 71 3.14 3.27 -1.61
N ARG A 72 4.02 4.04 -2.27
CA ARG A 72 4.36 5.42 -1.90
C ARG A 72 3.95 6.39 -3.00
N PRO A 73 3.75 7.68 -2.67
CA PRO A 73 3.49 8.70 -3.67
C PRO A 73 4.57 8.71 -4.75
N VAL A 74 4.15 8.88 -6.01
CA VAL A 74 5.06 9.18 -7.11
C VAL A 74 5.63 10.59 -6.95
N ASP A 75 6.63 10.93 -7.78
CA ASP A 75 7.30 12.23 -7.71
C ASP A 75 6.30 13.38 -7.73
N THR A 76 6.53 14.40 -6.90
CA THR A 76 5.70 15.61 -6.78
C THR A 76 4.34 15.40 -6.11
N MET A 77 3.89 14.15 -5.91
CA MET A 77 2.65 13.84 -5.18
C MET A 77 2.87 13.59 -3.69
N ARG A 78 1.79 13.70 -2.93
CA ARG A 78 1.73 13.35 -1.50
C ARG A 78 0.53 12.45 -1.28
N ALA A 79 0.60 11.66 -0.22
CA ALA A 79 -0.53 10.86 0.23
C ALA A 79 -0.64 10.98 1.75
N TYR A 80 -1.84 11.20 2.23
CA TYR A 80 -2.16 11.32 3.65
C TYR A 80 -3.28 10.36 4.01
N VAL A 81 -3.16 9.71 5.17
CA VAL A 81 -4.26 8.95 5.77
C VAL A 81 -4.79 9.79 6.94
N LEU A 82 -6.03 10.27 6.83
CA LEU A 82 -6.61 11.26 7.74
C LEU A 82 -7.81 10.71 8.52
N ASP A 83 -8.02 11.22 9.73
CA ASP A 83 -9.24 11.03 10.51
C ASP A 83 -10.39 11.95 10.04
N GLY A 84 -11.59 11.78 10.61
CA GLY A 84 -12.75 12.62 10.30
C GLY A 84 -12.62 14.10 10.69
N ARG A 85 -11.49 14.51 11.30
CA ARG A 85 -11.15 15.89 11.62
C ARG A 85 -9.97 16.40 10.78
N LEU A 86 -9.63 15.70 9.70
CA LEU A 86 -8.54 16.01 8.77
C LEU A 86 -7.14 16.01 9.41
N ARG A 87 -6.93 15.17 10.43
CA ARG A 87 -5.61 15.01 11.07
C ARG A 87 -4.98 13.68 10.66
N PRO A 88 -3.65 13.62 10.44
CA PRO A 88 -2.98 12.36 10.14
C PRO A 88 -3.18 11.31 11.24
N VAL A 89 -3.49 10.09 10.83
CA VAL A 89 -3.62 8.94 11.75
C VAL A 89 -2.26 8.28 12.03
N PRO A 90 -2.06 7.64 13.19
CA PRO A 90 -0.87 6.85 13.46
C PRO A 90 -0.72 5.64 12.50
N PRO A 91 0.50 5.12 12.29
CA PRO A 91 0.72 3.90 11.50
C PRO A 91 -0.10 2.71 12.01
N GLY A 92 -0.69 1.95 11.08
CA GLY A 92 -1.52 0.78 11.38
C GLY A 92 -2.97 1.10 11.77
N VAL A 93 -3.34 2.37 11.88
CA VAL A 93 -4.71 2.82 12.12
C VAL A 93 -5.38 3.15 10.78
N THR A 94 -6.59 2.63 10.56
CA THR A 94 -7.39 2.92 9.37
C THR A 94 -7.87 4.38 9.36
N GLY A 95 -7.82 5.02 8.19
CA GLY A 95 -8.37 6.34 7.93
C GLY A 95 -8.62 6.54 6.43
N GLU A 96 -9.05 7.74 6.06
CA GLU A 96 -9.37 8.11 4.67
C GLU A 96 -8.12 8.56 3.92
N LEU A 97 -7.95 8.12 2.67
CA LEU A 97 -6.80 8.46 1.82
C LEU A 97 -7.04 9.77 1.06
N TYR A 98 -6.11 10.71 1.20
CA TYR A 98 -6.06 11.98 0.47
C TYR A 98 -4.77 12.07 -0.34
N LEU A 99 -4.88 12.58 -1.57
CA LEU A 99 -3.79 12.74 -2.54
C LEU A 99 -3.56 14.24 -2.84
#